data_AF-A0A7Z9KUU4-F1
#
_entry.id   AF-A0A7Z9KUU4-F1
#
_cell.length_a   1.000
_cell.length_b   1.000
_cell.length_c   1.000
_cell.angle_alpha   90.00
_cell.angle_beta   90.00
_cell.angle_gamma   90.00
#
_symmetry.space_group_name_H-M   'P 1'
#
loop_
_entity.id
_entity.type
_entity.pdbx_description
1 polymer ?
#
loop_
_entity_poly.entity_id
_entity_poly.type
_entity_poly.pdbx_seq_one_letter_code
_entity_poly.pdbx_strand_id
1 'polypeptide(L)'
;MAAKTNGTATPPVRKRVQVDCSEGGRTHVSFKDECDINRIMARHRKTGLVRQRTERPQYGDFSNVGDYQEAMNTVLNAENMFAELGSDVRQRFHNNPQEFLDFCDNPDNQDEAVELGIAAPPLEGESTQGAEPTVEELSEGNPIIGGE
;
A
#
# COMPACT_ATOMS: atom_id res chain seq x y z
N MET A 1 -28.69 76.52 27.43
CA MET A 1 -29.30 75.25 26.99
C MET A 1 -28.93 75.03 25.53
N ALA A 2 -28.17 73.98 25.23
CA ALA A 2 -27.97 73.48 23.86
C ALA A 2 -27.69 71.98 23.96
N ALA A 3 -28.52 71.21 23.28
CA ALA A 3 -28.62 69.76 23.39
C ALA A 3 -27.40 69.04 22.78
N LYS A 4 -26.87 68.04 23.49
CA LYS A 4 -25.89 67.10 22.95
C LYS A 4 -26.63 66.08 22.07
N THR A 5 -26.29 66.03 20.79
CA THR A 5 -26.79 65.04 19.84
C THR A 5 -26.06 63.71 20.07
N ASN A 6 -26.78 62.70 20.57
CA ASN A 6 -26.28 61.34 20.67
C ASN A 6 -26.30 60.70 19.27
N GLY A 7 -25.12 60.51 18.68
CA GLY A 7 -24.94 59.78 17.43
C GLY A 7 -25.24 58.29 17.63
N THR A 8 -26.19 57.76 16.88
CA THR A 8 -26.52 56.35 16.84
C THR A 8 -25.52 55.62 15.95
N ALA A 9 -24.64 54.82 16.55
CA ALA A 9 -23.71 53.95 15.83
C ALA A 9 -24.46 52.71 15.28
N THR A 10 -24.47 52.54 13.96
CA THR A 10 -25.03 51.35 13.28
C THR A 10 -24.17 50.12 13.59
N PRO A 11 -24.76 48.97 13.98
CA PRO A 11 -24.00 47.76 14.29
C PRO A 11 -23.33 47.18 13.04
N PRO A 12 -22.15 46.55 13.16
CA PRO A 12 -21.39 46.06 12.03
C PRO A 12 -22.14 44.93 11.29
N VAL A 13 -22.37 45.13 9.99
CA VAL A 13 -22.99 44.13 9.11
C VAL A 13 -21.95 43.10 8.73
N ARG A 14 -22.12 41.86 9.20
CA ARG A 14 -21.30 40.70 8.78
C ARG A 14 -21.52 40.39 7.30
N LYS A 15 -20.45 40.45 6.50
CA LYS A 15 -20.49 40.03 5.09
C LYS A 15 -20.60 38.51 5.03
N ARG A 16 -21.77 37.98 4.66
CA ARG A 16 -21.92 36.55 4.39
C ARG A 16 -21.12 36.22 3.13
N VAL A 17 -20.15 35.31 3.26
CA VAL A 17 -19.43 34.75 2.11
C VAL A 17 -20.06 33.39 1.83
N GLN A 18 -20.48 33.17 0.59
CA GLN A 18 -20.89 31.87 0.08
C GLN A 18 -19.84 31.41 -0.93
N VAL A 19 -19.40 30.17 -0.79
CA VAL A 19 -18.52 29.52 -1.76
C VAL A 19 -19.41 28.62 -2.60
N ASP A 20 -19.49 28.91 -3.89
CA ASP A 20 -20.18 28.06 -4.85
C ASP A 20 -19.18 27.05 -5.41
N CYS A 21 -19.42 25.76 -5.14
CA CYS A 21 -18.57 24.66 -5.59
C CYS A 21 -19.20 23.88 -6.76
N SER A 22 -20.17 24.47 -7.47
CA SER A 22 -20.87 23.82 -8.59
C SER A 22 -20.01 23.67 -9.84
N GLU A 23 -19.06 24.57 -10.08
CA GLU A 23 -18.16 24.56 -11.23
C GLU A 23 -16.84 23.83 -10.88
N GLY A 24 -16.75 22.53 -11.18
CA GLY A 24 -15.49 21.77 -11.12
C GLY A 24 -15.21 20.98 -9.84
N GLY A 25 -16.25 20.58 -9.11
CA GLY A 25 -16.10 19.75 -7.91
C GLY A 25 -15.39 18.41 -8.16
N ARG A 26 -14.36 18.10 -7.37
CA ARG A 26 -13.68 16.79 -7.35
C ARG A 26 -14.51 15.67 -6.70
N THR A 27 -15.76 15.96 -6.33
CA THR A 27 -16.64 15.04 -5.62
C THR A 27 -17.52 14.28 -6.61
N HIS A 28 -17.65 12.97 -6.40
CA HIS A 28 -18.56 12.15 -7.18
C HIS A 28 -20.02 12.48 -6.81
N VAL A 29 -20.75 13.10 -7.73
CA VAL A 29 -22.14 13.56 -7.53
C VAL A 29 -23.11 12.40 -7.22
N SER A 30 -22.78 11.18 -7.67
CA SER A 30 -23.57 9.97 -7.40
C SER A 30 -23.79 9.69 -5.91
N PHE A 31 -22.89 10.12 -5.02
CA PHE A 31 -23.01 9.90 -3.57
C PHE A 31 -23.89 10.94 -2.86
N LYS A 32 -24.40 11.97 -3.55
CA LYS A 32 -25.24 13.03 -2.96
C LYS A 32 -26.41 12.46 -2.16
N ASP A 33 -27.08 11.48 -2.73
CA ASP A 33 -28.27 10.86 -2.13
C ASP A 33 -27.94 9.98 -0.93
N GLU A 34 -26.69 9.52 -0.84
CA GLU A 34 -26.20 8.70 0.26
C GLU A 34 -25.77 9.54 1.46
N CYS A 35 -25.27 10.76 1.21
CA CYS A 35 -24.81 11.70 2.24
C CYS A 35 -25.90 12.67 2.75
N ASP A 36 -27.06 12.72 2.13
CA ASP A 36 -28.17 13.59 2.55
C ASP A 36 -28.80 13.10 3.86
N ILE A 37 -28.70 13.93 4.91
CA ILE A 37 -29.19 13.63 6.26
C ILE A 37 -30.69 13.29 6.29
N ASN A 38 -31.49 13.92 5.43
CA ASN A 38 -32.93 13.67 5.40
C ASN A 38 -33.21 12.26 4.90
N ARG A 39 -32.44 11.79 3.91
CA ARG A 39 -32.55 10.44 3.37
C ARG A 39 -32.00 9.39 4.33
N ILE A 40 -30.88 9.69 5.01
CA ILE A 40 -30.33 8.82 6.05
C ILE A 40 -31.35 8.62 7.17
N MET A 41 -31.96 9.69 7.67
CA MET A 41 -32.98 9.63 8.71
C MET A 41 -34.25 8.93 8.24
N ALA A 42 -34.69 9.17 6.99
CA ALA A 42 -35.84 8.46 6.41
C ALA A 42 -35.58 6.95 6.28
N ARG A 43 -34.36 6.54 5.92
CA ARG A 43 -33.96 5.13 5.88
C ARG A 43 -33.90 4.53 7.28
N HIS A 44 -33.25 5.20 8.23
CA HIS A 44 -33.16 4.76 9.63
C HIS A 44 -34.53 4.60 10.29
N ARG A 45 -35.47 5.52 10.07
CA ARG A 45 -36.85 5.39 10.58
C ARG A 45 -37.57 4.15 10.03
N LYS A 46 -37.22 3.68 8.83
CA LYS A 46 -37.82 2.50 8.19
C LYS A 46 -37.12 1.19 8.58
N THR A 47 -35.79 1.19 8.65
CA THR A 47 -34.97 -0.03 8.82
C THR A 47 -34.36 -0.18 10.21
N GLY A 48 -34.36 0.86 11.05
CA GLY A 48 -33.72 0.87 12.37
C GLY A 48 -32.19 0.82 12.36
N LEU A 49 -31.57 0.81 11.18
CA LEU A 49 -30.12 0.64 10.98
C LEU A 49 -29.56 1.78 10.14
N VAL A 50 -28.58 2.52 10.67
CA VAL A 50 -27.77 3.47 9.90
C VAL A 50 -26.67 2.67 9.23
N ARG A 51 -26.82 2.35 7.92
CA ARG A 51 -25.81 1.70 7.03
C ARG A 51 -24.66 1.02 7.80
N GLN A 52 -24.97 -0.02 8.56
CA GLN A 52 -23.94 -0.78 9.26
C GLN A 52 -23.32 -1.73 8.23
N ARG A 53 -21.99 -1.76 8.17
CA ARG A 53 -21.25 -2.79 7.43
C ARG A 53 -21.77 -4.14 7.93
N THR A 54 -22.47 -4.88 7.06
CA THR A 54 -23.15 -6.13 7.42
C THR A 54 -22.15 -7.29 7.59
N GLU A 55 -20.89 -7.05 7.24
CA GLU A 55 -19.79 -7.98 7.45
C GLU A 55 -19.45 -8.01 8.94
N ARG A 56 -19.85 -9.11 9.59
CA ARG A 56 -19.35 -9.45 10.93
C ARG A 56 -17.86 -9.77 10.80
N PRO A 57 -17.01 -9.35 11.76
CA PRO A 57 -15.62 -9.76 11.76
C PRO A 57 -15.55 -11.30 11.83
N GLN A 58 -14.98 -11.91 10.79
CA GLN A 58 -14.74 -13.35 10.74
C GLN A 58 -13.30 -13.59 11.19
N TYR A 59 -13.12 -14.46 12.17
CA TYR A 59 -11.80 -14.96 12.54
C TYR A 59 -11.48 -16.10 11.58
N GLY A 60 -10.54 -15.86 10.66
CA GLY A 60 -9.95 -16.92 9.84
C GLY A 60 -8.95 -17.72 10.66
N ASP A 61 -8.88 -19.03 10.43
CA ASP A 61 -7.82 -19.86 10.98
C ASP A 61 -6.54 -19.61 10.17
N PHE A 62 -5.60 -18.87 10.76
CA PHE A 62 -4.29 -18.57 10.19
C PHE A 62 -3.16 -19.25 10.97
N SER A 63 -3.45 -20.30 11.75
CA SER A 63 -2.45 -21.00 12.56
C SER A 63 -1.33 -21.65 11.75
N ASN A 64 -1.53 -21.83 10.44
CA ASN A 64 -0.50 -22.36 9.52
C ASN A 64 0.41 -21.27 8.92
N VAL A 65 0.07 -19.98 9.07
CA VAL A 65 0.79 -18.86 8.44
C VAL A 65 1.80 -18.28 9.42
N GLY A 66 2.85 -19.05 9.73
CA GLY A 66 4.09 -18.60 10.41
C GLY A 66 3.96 -17.47 11.44
N ASP A 67 4.95 -16.57 11.47
CA ASP A 67 4.84 -15.28 12.15
C ASP A 67 4.24 -14.24 11.20
N TYR A 68 3.14 -13.61 11.60
CA TYR A 68 2.45 -12.58 10.81
C TYR A 68 3.38 -11.41 10.48
N GLN A 69 4.24 -11.02 11.42
CA GLN A 69 5.12 -9.87 11.23
C GLN A 69 6.19 -10.15 10.17
N GLU A 70 6.79 -11.34 10.18
CA GLU A 70 7.76 -11.77 9.16
C GLU A 70 7.14 -11.84 7.76
N ALA A 71 5.94 -12.42 7.64
CA ALA A 71 5.23 -12.50 6.36
C ALA A 71 4.92 -11.10 5.81
N MET A 72 4.41 -10.19 6.64
CA MET A 72 4.10 -8.83 6.22
C MET A 72 5.36 -8.04 5.83
N ASN A 73 6.46 -8.21 6.58
CA ASN A 73 7.73 -7.57 6.25
C ASN A 73 8.28 -8.07 4.91
N THR A 74 8.13 -9.37 4.61
CA THR A 74 8.54 -9.94 3.32
C THR A 74 7.76 -9.34 2.16
N VAL A 75 6.44 -9.21 2.30
CA VAL A 75 5.59 -8.57 1.28
C VAL A 75 5.97 -7.11 1.07
N LEU A 76 6.13 -6.34 2.16
CA LEU A 76 6.55 -4.94 2.09
C LEU A 76 7.91 -4.77 1.43
N ASN A 77 8.87 -5.64 1.75
CA ASN A 77 10.19 -5.62 1.12
C ASN A 77 10.10 -5.86 -0.39
N ALA A 78 9.30 -6.83 -0.83
CA ALA A 78 9.08 -7.10 -2.25
C ALA A 78 8.43 -5.90 -2.97
N GLU A 79 7.41 -5.28 -2.36
CA GLU A 79 6.77 -4.07 -2.89
C GLU A 79 7.76 -2.91 -3.02
N ASN A 80 8.61 -2.70 -2.01
CA ASN A 80 9.62 -1.64 -2.02
C ASN A 80 10.67 -1.88 -3.11
N MET A 81 11.18 -3.12 -3.25
CA MET A 81 12.13 -3.47 -4.31
C MET A 81 11.53 -3.22 -5.71
N PHE A 82 10.26 -3.57 -5.92
CA PHE A 82 9.56 -3.26 -7.16
C PHE A 82 9.37 -1.75 -7.37
N ALA A 83 9.12 -1.00 -6.30
CA ALA A 83 9.01 0.46 -6.31
C ALA A 83 10.36 1.18 -6.52
N GLU A 84 11.49 0.50 -6.39
CA GLU A 84 12.80 1.03 -6.76
C GLU A 84 13.08 0.91 -8.27
N LEU A 85 12.38 0.02 -8.98
CA LEU A 85 12.54 -0.16 -10.42
C LEU A 85 12.11 1.08 -11.24
N GLY A 86 12.61 1.19 -12.47
CA GLY A 86 12.24 2.28 -13.37
C GLY A 86 10.74 2.31 -13.71
N SER A 87 10.21 3.51 -13.99
CA SER A 87 8.79 3.69 -14.33
C SER A 87 8.35 2.87 -15.55
N ASP A 88 9.21 2.76 -16.55
CA ASP A 88 8.91 2.04 -17.79
C ASP A 88 8.77 0.53 -17.55
N VAL A 89 9.61 -0.01 -16.66
CA VAL A 89 9.55 -1.42 -16.26
C VAL A 89 8.26 -1.69 -15.47
N ARG A 90 7.93 -0.84 -14.48
CA ARG A 90 6.69 -0.99 -13.71
C ARG A 90 5.43 -0.89 -14.55
N GLN A 91 5.42 -0.02 -15.57
CA GLN A 91 4.28 0.13 -16.48
C GLN A 91 4.00 -1.16 -17.28
N ARG A 92 5.05 -1.91 -17.63
CA ARG A 92 4.92 -3.17 -18.38
C ARG A 92 4.25 -4.28 -17.57
N PHE A 93 4.44 -4.28 -16.25
CA PHE A 93 3.78 -5.19 -15.31
C PHE A 93 2.54 -4.56 -14.65
N HIS A 94 1.89 -3.60 -15.31
CA HIS A 94 0.68 -2.93 -14.82
C HIS A 94 0.77 -2.34 -13.40
N ASN A 95 1.98 -1.98 -12.95
CA ASN A 95 2.30 -1.59 -11.56
C ASN A 95 1.90 -2.65 -10.52
N ASN A 96 1.90 -3.92 -10.88
CA ASN A 96 1.56 -5.04 -10.02
C ASN A 96 2.82 -5.86 -9.69
N PRO A 97 3.27 -5.89 -8.43
CA PRO A 97 4.46 -6.66 -8.04
C PRO A 97 4.28 -8.18 -8.18
N GLN A 98 3.04 -8.68 -8.15
CA GLN A 98 2.76 -10.11 -8.30
C GLN A 98 3.07 -10.59 -9.73
N GLU A 99 2.67 -9.83 -10.75
CA GLU A 99 2.94 -10.17 -12.16
C GLU A 99 4.45 -10.17 -12.47
N PHE A 100 5.20 -9.31 -11.77
CA PHE A 100 6.65 -9.27 -11.86
C PHE A 100 7.31 -10.49 -11.22
N LEU A 101 6.81 -10.97 -10.07
CA LEU A 101 7.27 -12.20 -9.43
C LEU A 101 6.98 -13.42 -10.30
N ASP A 102 5.75 -13.55 -10.80
CA ASP A 102 5.35 -14.65 -11.69
C ASP A 102 6.22 -14.67 -12.97
N PHE A 103 6.61 -13.49 -13.47
CA PHE A 103 7.51 -13.37 -14.61
C PHE A 103 8.93 -13.84 -14.28
N CYS A 104 9.45 -13.51 -13.09
CA CYS A 104 10.78 -13.94 -12.62
C CYS A 104 10.85 -15.45 -12.33
N ASP A 105 9.76 -16.05 -11.84
CA ASP A 105 9.70 -17.47 -11.48
C ASP A 105 9.66 -18.39 -12.71
N ASN A 106 9.27 -17.87 -13.88
CA ASN A 106 9.23 -18.65 -15.11
C ASN A 106 10.59 -18.60 -15.86
N PRO A 107 11.31 -19.73 -16.00
CA PRO A 107 12.61 -19.78 -16.66
C PRO A 107 12.56 -19.47 -18.17
N ASP A 108 11.40 -19.58 -18.82
CA ASP A 108 11.25 -19.27 -20.24
C ASP A 108 11.32 -17.76 -20.54
N ASN A 109 11.17 -16.92 -19.51
CA ASN A 109 11.12 -15.46 -19.64
C ASN A 109 12.49 -14.78 -19.47
N GLN A 110 13.55 -15.56 -19.28
CA GLN A 110 14.91 -15.05 -19.02
C GLN A 110 15.43 -14.17 -20.16
N ASP A 111 15.11 -14.51 -21.41
CA ASP A 111 15.53 -13.72 -22.58
C ASP A 111 14.88 -12.33 -22.58
N GLU A 112 13.59 -12.24 -22.23
CA GLU A 112 12.86 -10.97 -22.11
C GLU A 112 13.30 -10.19 -20.86
N ALA A 113 13.70 -10.86 -19.79
CA ALA A 113 14.25 -10.25 -18.58
C ALA A 113 15.60 -9.56 -18.84
N VAL A 114 16.44 -10.14 -19.70
CA VAL A 114 17.71 -9.54 -20.15
C VAL A 114 17.45 -8.32 -21.04
N GLU A 115 16.47 -8.39 -21.94
CA GLU A 115 16.08 -7.26 -22.81
C GLU A 115 15.54 -6.07 -21.99
N LEU A 116 14.82 -6.36 -20.90
CA LEU A 116 14.28 -5.36 -19.97
C LEU A 116 15.32 -4.81 -18.98
N GLY A 117 16.55 -5.35 -18.97
CA GLY A 117 17.61 -4.97 -18.04
C GLY A 117 17.32 -5.36 -16.59
N ILE A 118 16.42 -6.31 -16.37
CA ILE A 118 16.06 -6.86 -15.05
C ILE A 118 17.11 -7.89 -14.64
N ALA A 119 17.55 -8.72 -15.58
CA ALA A 119 18.61 -9.70 -15.41
C ALA A 119 19.90 -9.23 -16.12
N ALA A 120 21.05 -9.48 -15.50
CA ALA A 120 22.32 -9.29 -16.19
C ALA A 120 22.41 -10.28 -17.36
N PRO A 121 22.92 -9.88 -18.55
CA PRO A 121 23.14 -10.81 -19.63
C PRO A 121 24.05 -11.93 -19.12
N PRO A 122 23.76 -13.21 -19.43
CA PRO A 122 24.64 -14.31 -19.09
C PRO A 122 26.02 -14.00 -19.66
N LEU A 123 27.00 -13.74 -18.77
CA LEU A 123 28.40 -13.74 -19.18
C LEU A 123 28.66 -15.16 -19.67
N GLU A 124 28.97 -15.30 -20.95
CA GLU A 124 29.20 -16.60 -21.58
C GLU A 124 30.22 -17.40 -20.75
N GLY A 125 29.69 -18.43 -20.08
CA GLY A 125 30.43 -19.45 -19.34
C GLY A 125 30.62 -19.15 -17.85
N GLU A 126 29.64 -19.49 -17.01
CA GLU A 126 29.82 -20.48 -15.94
C GLU A 126 28.45 -21.10 -15.61
N SER A 127 28.24 -22.32 -16.08
CA SER A 127 27.19 -23.22 -15.61
C SER A 127 27.67 -23.95 -14.36
N THR A 128 27.21 -23.57 -13.18
CA THR A 128 27.31 -24.39 -11.96
C THR A 128 26.04 -24.13 -11.14
N GLN A 129 25.01 -24.96 -11.32
CA GLN A 129 24.70 -26.14 -10.49
C GLN A 129 24.47 -25.79 -9.01
N GLY A 130 23.29 -26.18 -8.53
CA GLY A 130 22.79 -25.93 -7.19
C GLY A 130 23.76 -26.38 -6.10
N ALA A 131 23.95 -25.49 -5.13
CA ALA A 131 24.62 -25.80 -3.89
C ALA A 131 23.56 -26.20 -2.84
N GLU A 132 23.41 -27.51 -2.65
CA GLU A 132 22.98 -28.05 -1.36
C GLU A 132 23.94 -27.56 -0.27
N PRO A 133 23.47 -27.08 0.90
CA PRO A 133 24.36 -26.74 1.99
C PRO A 133 24.83 -28.02 2.68
N THR A 134 26.01 -28.52 2.30
CA THR A 134 26.71 -29.55 3.04
C THR A 134 27.21 -28.96 4.36
N VAL A 135 26.58 -29.37 5.46
CA VAL A 135 27.05 -29.14 6.82
C VAL A 135 28.31 -29.97 7.07
N GLU A 136 29.49 -29.34 7.10
CA GLU A 136 30.71 -29.97 7.63
C GLU A 136 31.10 -29.33 8.96
N GLU A 137 30.66 -30.03 10.01
CA GLU A 137 31.09 -29.95 11.39
C GLU A 137 32.54 -30.48 11.48
N LEU A 138 33.51 -29.61 11.75
CA LEU A 138 34.89 -30.00 12.06
C LEU A 138 35.27 -29.53 13.46
N SER A 139 35.20 -30.51 14.35
CA SER A 139 35.68 -30.56 15.73
C SER A 139 37.05 -29.91 15.93
N GLU A 140 37.12 -28.97 16.87
CA GLU A 140 38.37 -28.48 17.45
C GLU A 140 39.06 -29.60 18.24
N GLY A 141 40.21 -30.05 17.75
CA GLY A 141 41.08 -31.00 18.44
C GLY A 141 42.51 -30.82 17.97
N ASN A 142 43.17 -29.74 18.39
CA ASN A 142 44.57 -29.50 18.06
C ASN A 142 45.47 -30.26 19.05
N PRO A 143 46.34 -31.20 18.61
CA PRO A 143 47.23 -31.92 19.51
C PRO A 143 48.44 -31.05 19.88
N ILE A 144 48.72 -30.99 21.19
CA ILE A 144 49.97 -30.44 21.74
C ILE A 144 51.12 -31.39 21.37
N ILE A 145 52.11 -30.89 20.63
CA ILE A 145 53.41 -31.55 20.38
C ILE A 145 54.45 -30.68 21.12
N GLY A 146 54.88 -31.06 22.33
CA GLY A 146 56.24 -31.60 22.64
C GLY A 146 57.36 -30.91 21.85
N GLY A 147 58.38 -30.25 22.38
CA GLY A 147 59.03 -30.23 23.68
C GLY A 147 60.53 -30.11 23.40
N GLU A 148 61.19 -29.07 23.92
CA GLU A 148 62.61 -28.99 24.32
C GLU A 148 62.72 -27.95 25.44
#